data_AF-A0A1M7DD06-F1
#
_entry.id   AF-A0A1M7DD06-F1
#
_cell.length_a   1.000
_cell.length_b   1.000
_cell.length_c   1.000
_cell.angle_alpha   90.00
_cell.angle_beta   90.00
_cell.angle_gamma   90.00
#
_symmetry.space_group_name_H-M   'P 1'
#
loop_
_entity.id
_entity.type
_entity.pdbx_description
1 polymer ?
#
loop_
_entity_poly.entity_id
_entity_poly.type
_entity_poly.pdbx_seq_one_letter_code
_entity_poly.pdbx_strand_id
1 'polypeptide(L)'
;MQIRTTPETSGKTGRGENAVTCFTPGTMITTTTGRCAVNHLQPGDRVLTRDSGFQPVVWIGQRTCSAATQRSDPAQAPILIRAGALGPGLPAQDMIVSPRHRFLTTDPALLSALNETEALVEARALLGRPGISRTAPARQTYVHVLFDRHEIILSDNTWSESFRLDRINTQALIQDRETQVLAHFAPQGDQPAELQPPARTCLPCRDTAA
;
A
#
# COMPACT_ATOMS: atom_id res chain seq x y z
N MET A 1 39.53 35.58 2.67
CA MET A 1 39.40 34.14 2.41
C MET A 1 38.13 33.91 1.61
N GLN A 2 38.21 33.94 0.28
CA GLN A 2 37.07 33.78 -0.62
C GLN A 2 36.86 32.29 -0.88
N ILE A 3 35.70 31.76 -0.50
CA ILE A 3 35.31 30.39 -0.82
C ILE A 3 34.48 30.44 -2.11
N ARG A 4 35.04 29.83 -3.16
CA ARG A 4 34.42 29.68 -4.47
C ARG A 4 33.21 28.74 -4.36
N THR A 5 32.01 29.24 -4.62
CA THR A 5 30.85 28.40 -4.96
C THR A 5 30.99 27.92 -6.39
N THR A 6 31.17 26.61 -6.57
CA THR A 6 30.94 25.94 -7.86
C THR A 6 29.42 25.69 -8.00
N PRO A 7 28.86 25.78 -9.21
CA PRO A 7 27.45 25.49 -9.43
C PRO A 7 27.25 23.97 -9.42
N GLU A 8 26.41 23.47 -8.52
CA GLU A 8 26.01 22.06 -8.53
C GLU A 8 25.24 21.74 -9.81
N THR A 9 25.74 20.68 -10.45
CA THR A 9 25.27 20.09 -11.69
C THR A 9 23.80 19.68 -11.59
N SER A 10 22.99 20.21 -12.50
CA SER A 10 21.64 19.75 -12.82
C SER A 10 21.63 18.24 -13.07
N GLY A 11 21.13 17.48 -12.08
CA GLY A 11 20.97 16.03 -12.13
C GLY A 11 19.50 15.66 -12.00
N LYS A 12 18.83 15.46 -13.14
CA LYS A 12 17.53 14.82 -13.38
C LYS A 12 16.69 14.51 -12.13
N THR A 13 15.62 15.28 -11.92
CA THR A 13 14.48 14.90 -11.09
C THR A 13 13.82 13.65 -11.69
N GLY A 14 14.28 12.47 -11.27
CA GLY A 14 13.52 11.25 -11.45
C GLY A 14 12.14 11.47 -10.85
N ARG A 15 11.10 11.41 -11.70
CA ARG A 15 9.69 11.45 -11.31
C ARG A 15 9.42 10.18 -10.50
N GLY A 16 9.77 10.21 -9.22
CA GLY A 16 9.67 9.07 -8.32
C GLY A 16 8.20 8.72 -8.13
N GLU A 17 7.73 7.72 -8.88
CA GLU A 17 6.43 7.11 -8.67
C GLU A 17 6.49 6.32 -7.37
N ASN A 18 6.34 7.02 -6.26
CA ASN A 18 6.32 6.43 -4.93
C ASN A 18 5.13 5.48 -4.85
N ALA A 19 5.39 4.18 -4.89
CA ALA A 19 4.38 3.13 -4.79
C ALA A 19 3.65 3.23 -3.45
N VAL A 20 2.46 3.77 -3.55
CA VAL A 20 1.49 3.82 -2.46
C VAL A 20 0.89 2.41 -2.26
N THR A 21 0.46 2.08 -1.05
CA THR A 21 -0.31 0.87 -0.72
C THR A 21 -1.65 0.87 -1.46
N CYS A 22 -1.93 -0.20 -2.22
CA CYS A 22 -3.09 -0.26 -3.12
C CYS A 22 -3.71 -1.65 -3.24
N PHE A 23 -5.03 -1.72 -3.09
CA PHE A 23 -5.83 -2.85 -3.55
C PHE A 23 -6.03 -2.80 -5.07
N THR A 24 -6.53 -3.89 -5.66
CA THR A 24 -6.94 -3.90 -7.06
C THR A 24 -8.45 -4.18 -7.18
N PRO A 25 -9.12 -3.70 -8.26
CA PRO A 25 -10.55 -3.92 -8.42
C PRO A 25 -10.92 -5.41 -8.30
N GLY A 26 -12.04 -5.69 -7.65
CA GLY A 26 -12.48 -7.05 -7.35
C GLY A 26 -11.91 -7.67 -6.07
N THR A 27 -10.92 -7.06 -5.39
CA THR A 27 -10.54 -7.46 -4.04
C THR A 27 -11.75 -7.31 -3.11
N MET A 28 -12.12 -8.37 -2.39
CA MET A 28 -13.30 -8.34 -1.52
C MET A 28 -12.92 -7.97 -0.09
N ILE A 29 -13.50 -6.88 0.40
CA ILE A 29 -13.31 -6.34 1.75
C ILE A 29 -14.47 -6.77 2.64
N THR A 30 -14.18 -7.18 3.87
CA THR A 30 -15.22 -7.54 4.85
C THR A 30 -15.84 -6.28 5.44
N THR A 31 -17.15 -6.10 5.28
CA THR A 31 -17.93 -4.98 5.83
C THR A 31 -19.04 -5.47 6.76
N THR A 32 -19.72 -4.55 7.44
CA THR A 32 -20.89 -4.89 8.29
C THR A 32 -22.06 -5.50 7.51
N THR A 33 -22.09 -5.34 6.18
CA THR A 33 -23.16 -5.84 5.30
C THR A 33 -22.74 -7.07 4.48
N GLY A 34 -21.53 -7.60 4.72
CA GLY A 34 -20.98 -8.75 4.00
C GLY A 34 -19.68 -8.43 3.29
N ARG A 35 -19.30 -9.22 2.29
CA ARG A 35 -18.10 -8.95 1.48
C ARG A 35 -18.46 -7.94 0.38
N CYS A 36 -17.77 -6.80 0.35
CA CYS A 36 -17.92 -5.75 -0.66
C CYS A 36 -16.65 -5.66 -1.53
N ALA A 37 -16.80 -5.54 -2.85
CA ALA A 37 -15.65 -5.27 -3.71
C ALA A 37 -15.05 -3.90 -3.37
N VAL A 38 -13.73 -3.80 -3.29
CA VAL A 38 -13.04 -2.57 -2.87
C VAL A 38 -13.39 -1.35 -3.75
N ASN A 39 -13.66 -1.57 -5.04
CA ASN A 39 -14.07 -0.54 -5.99
C ASN A 39 -15.55 -0.11 -5.86
N HIS A 40 -16.32 -0.73 -4.96
CA HIS A 40 -17.68 -0.33 -4.61
C HIS A 40 -17.77 0.29 -3.21
N LEU A 41 -16.69 0.28 -2.42
CA LEU A 41 -16.67 0.94 -1.13
C LEU A 41 -16.86 2.45 -1.28
N GLN A 42 -17.57 3.04 -0.33
CA GLN A 42 -17.82 4.47 -0.24
C GLN A 42 -17.37 4.99 1.13
N PRO A 43 -17.01 6.29 1.23
CA PRO A 43 -16.85 6.93 2.54
C PRO A 43 -18.08 6.71 3.43
N GLY A 44 -17.85 6.34 4.68
CA GLY A 44 -18.87 5.96 5.65
C GLY A 44 -19.13 4.45 5.75
N ASP A 45 -18.75 3.66 4.74
CA ASP A 45 -18.86 2.20 4.82
C ASP A 45 -18.01 1.66 5.97
N ARG A 46 -18.55 0.70 6.72
CA ARG A 46 -17.90 0.14 7.89
C ARG A 46 -17.18 -1.16 7.55
N VAL A 47 -15.85 -1.11 7.58
CA VAL A 47 -14.95 -2.22 7.23
C VAL A 47 -14.40 -2.87 8.49
N LEU A 48 -14.33 -4.21 8.49
CA LEU A 48 -13.72 -4.96 9.57
C LEU A 48 -12.20 -4.68 9.63
N THR A 49 -11.76 -4.15 10.76
CA THR A 49 -10.35 -3.97 11.09
C THR A 49 -9.93 -4.93 12.20
N ARG A 50 -8.63 -5.19 12.29
CA ARG A 50 -8.06 -6.18 13.22
C ARG A 50 -8.24 -5.79 14.68
N ASP A 51 -8.05 -4.50 14.99
CA ASP A 51 -7.91 -4.03 16.38
C ASP A 51 -9.09 -3.19 16.85
N SER A 52 -9.75 -2.51 15.92
CA SER A 52 -10.77 -1.48 16.22
C SER A 52 -12.19 -1.96 15.88
N GLY A 53 -12.37 -3.22 15.49
CA GLY A 53 -13.65 -3.73 15.00
C GLY A 53 -14.05 -3.08 13.68
N PHE A 54 -15.33 -2.78 13.48
CA PHE A 54 -15.81 -2.16 12.23
C PHE A 54 -15.63 -0.65 12.23
N GLN A 55 -14.71 -0.15 11.40
CA GLN A 55 -14.37 1.28 11.31
C GLN A 55 -14.90 1.91 10.01
N PRO A 56 -15.33 3.19 10.05
CA PRO A 56 -15.81 3.89 8.87
C PRO A 56 -14.65 4.26 7.94
N VAL A 57 -14.81 3.96 6.65
CA VAL A 57 -13.92 4.47 5.61
C VAL A 57 -14.07 5.99 5.55
N VAL A 58 -12.96 6.71 5.64
CA VAL A 58 -12.91 8.17 5.53
C VAL A 58 -12.82 8.59 4.07
N TRP A 59 -12.03 7.85 3.29
CA TRP A 59 -11.77 8.19 1.91
C TRP A 59 -11.42 6.97 1.05
N ILE A 60 -11.85 7.02 -0.20
CA ILE A 60 -11.51 6.05 -1.25
C ILE A 60 -10.86 6.80 -2.41
N GLY A 61 -9.69 6.34 -2.84
CA GLY A 61 -9.03 6.82 -4.03
C GLY A 61 -8.81 5.74 -5.05
N GLN A 62 -8.73 6.12 -6.31
CA GLN A 62 -8.34 5.19 -7.36
C GLN A 62 -7.39 5.84 -8.34
N ARG A 63 -6.43 5.05 -8.82
CA ARG A 63 -5.47 5.47 -9.86
C ARG A 63 -5.29 4.34 -10.85
N THR A 64 -5.19 4.65 -12.13
CA THR A 64 -4.89 3.65 -13.15
C THR A 64 -3.53 3.88 -13.80
N CYS A 65 -2.65 2.89 -13.69
CA CYS A 65 -1.32 2.90 -14.29
C CYS A 65 -1.32 2.11 -15.61
N SER A 66 -0.62 2.63 -16.61
CA SER A 66 -0.39 1.94 -17.88
C SER A 66 0.85 1.03 -17.81
N ALA A 67 0.93 0.02 -18.69
CA ALA A 67 2.14 -0.80 -18.80
C ALA A 67 3.39 0.00 -19.19
N ALA A 68 3.28 1.14 -19.85
CA ALA A 68 4.43 1.99 -20.17
C ALA A 68 5.01 2.62 -18.89
N THR A 69 4.13 3.09 -18.01
CA THR A 69 4.45 3.62 -16.68
C THR A 69 5.07 2.56 -15.78
N GLN A 70 4.56 1.33 -15.81
CA GLN A 70 5.12 0.24 -15.01
C GLN A 70 6.50 -0.23 -15.50
N ARG A 71 6.80 -0.07 -16.79
CA ARG A 71 8.08 -0.48 -17.39
C ARG A 71 9.22 0.49 -17.12
N SER A 72 8.95 1.75 -16.74
CA SER A 72 10.01 2.72 -16.45
C SER A 72 10.78 2.42 -15.16
N ASP A 73 10.19 1.68 -14.22
CA ASP A 73 10.86 1.20 -13.02
C ASP A 73 10.43 -0.25 -12.71
N PRO A 74 11.25 -1.26 -13.07
CA PRO A 74 10.96 -2.66 -12.77
C PRO A 74 10.75 -2.95 -11.28
N ALA A 75 11.31 -2.13 -10.38
CA ALA A 75 11.08 -2.28 -8.94
C ALA A 75 9.61 -2.00 -8.56
N GLN A 76 8.90 -1.18 -9.34
CA GLN A 76 7.47 -0.86 -9.17
C GLN A 76 6.53 -1.83 -9.89
N ALA A 77 7.06 -2.83 -10.61
CA ALA A 77 6.22 -3.81 -11.29
C ALA A 77 5.30 -4.52 -10.27
N PRO A 78 3.97 -4.58 -10.52
CA PRO A 78 3.01 -5.18 -9.59
C PRO A 78 3.39 -6.60 -9.19
N ILE A 79 2.90 -7.03 -8.03
CA ILE A 79 3.17 -8.36 -7.50
C ILE A 79 1.88 -9.17 -7.54
N LEU A 80 1.97 -10.35 -8.15
CA LEU A 80 0.95 -11.39 -8.10
C LEU A 80 1.22 -12.28 -6.90
N ILE A 81 0.22 -12.41 -6.03
CA ILE A 81 0.18 -13.32 -4.90
C ILE A 81 -0.91 -14.33 -5.20
N ARG A 82 -0.53 -15.58 -5.45
CA ARG A 82 -1.50 -16.66 -5.73
C ARG A 82 -2.29 -17.04 -4.48
N ALA A 83 -3.50 -17.57 -4.67
CA ALA A 83 -4.28 -18.16 -3.60
C ALA A 83 -3.44 -19.18 -2.79
N GLY A 84 -3.47 -19.07 -1.46
CA GLY A 84 -2.69 -19.91 -0.55
C GLY A 84 -1.20 -19.59 -0.42
N ALA A 85 -0.67 -18.58 -1.12
CA ALA A 85 0.77 -18.26 -1.10
C ALA A 85 1.26 -17.56 0.19
N LEU A 86 0.36 -16.96 0.98
CA LEU A 86 0.66 -16.32 2.27
C LEU A 86 0.41 -17.25 3.47
N GLY A 87 -0.07 -18.47 3.22
CA GLY A 87 -0.38 -19.47 4.23
C GLY A 87 -1.59 -20.33 3.81
N PRO A 88 -1.92 -21.39 4.56
CA PRO A 88 -3.05 -22.26 4.23
C PRO A 88 -4.36 -21.47 4.08
N GLY A 89 -4.89 -21.43 2.85
CA GLY A 89 -6.12 -20.69 2.52
C GLY A 89 -5.97 -19.17 2.42
N LEU A 90 -4.73 -18.64 2.39
CA LEU A 90 -4.43 -17.20 2.38
C LEU A 90 -3.51 -16.82 1.21
N PRO A 91 -3.87 -15.86 0.33
CA PRO A 91 -5.24 -15.33 0.18
C PRO A 91 -6.21 -16.39 -0.33
N ALA A 92 -7.52 -16.11 -0.19
CA ALA A 92 -8.56 -17.00 -0.68
C ALA A 92 -8.66 -17.03 -2.22
N GLN A 93 -8.08 -16.04 -2.89
CA GLN A 93 -8.03 -15.90 -4.34
C GLN A 93 -6.73 -15.19 -4.74
N ASP A 94 -6.36 -15.29 -6.01
CA ASP A 94 -5.20 -14.56 -6.53
C ASP A 94 -5.38 -13.05 -6.37
N MET A 95 -4.33 -12.37 -5.92
CA MET A 95 -4.30 -10.92 -5.74
C MET A 95 -3.18 -10.29 -6.55
N ILE A 96 -3.44 -9.16 -7.18
CA ILE A 96 -2.41 -8.27 -7.71
C ILE A 96 -2.33 -7.07 -6.77
N VAL A 97 -1.13 -6.71 -6.32
CA VAL A 97 -0.91 -5.59 -5.39
C VAL A 97 0.30 -4.76 -5.78
N SER A 98 0.39 -3.54 -5.25
CA SER A 98 1.59 -2.72 -5.39
C SER A 98 2.76 -3.35 -4.60
N PRO A 99 4.02 -3.18 -5.03
CA PRO A 99 5.16 -3.85 -4.38
C PRO A 99 5.33 -3.52 -2.89
N ARG A 100 4.89 -2.34 -2.48
CA ARG A 100 5.01 -1.84 -1.10
C ARG A 100 3.77 -2.10 -0.25
N HIS A 101 2.70 -2.69 -0.81
CA HIS A 101 1.53 -3.09 -0.02
C HIS A 101 1.94 -4.10 1.03
N ARG A 102 1.60 -3.82 2.29
CA ARG A 102 1.93 -4.72 3.40
C ARG A 102 0.81 -5.66 3.81
N PHE A 103 1.21 -6.87 4.15
CA PHE A 103 0.38 -7.92 4.72
C PHE A 103 0.81 -8.20 6.16
N LEU A 104 -0.14 -8.56 7.00
CA LEU A 104 0.17 -9.06 8.33
C LEU A 104 0.83 -10.43 8.21
N THR A 105 1.96 -10.60 8.86
CA THR A 105 2.68 -11.87 8.95
C THR A 105 2.83 -12.28 10.41
N THR A 106 2.66 -13.58 10.64
CA THR A 106 2.95 -14.28 11.90
C THR A 106 4.07 -15.31 11.72
N ASP A 107 4.77 -15.26 10.59
CA ASP A 107 5.87 -16.17 10.24
C ASP A 107 7.06 -15.98 11.21
N PRO A 108 7.38 -16.99 12.06
CA PRO A 108 8.45 -16.88 13.04
C PRO A 108 9.82 -16.58 12.42
N ALA A 109 10.07 -16.99 11.17
CA ALA A 109 11.33 -16.71 10.50
C ALA A 109 11.47 -15.21 10.20
N LEU A 110 10.40 -14.57 9.72
CA LEU A 110 10.36 -13.13 9.47
C LEU A 110 10.39 -12.30 10.77
N LEU A 111 9.79 -12.83 11.84
CA LEU A 111 9.70 -12.16 13.12
C LEU A 111 10.89 -12.42 14.05
N SER A 112 11.81 -13.32 13.69
CA SER A 112 12.94 -13.75 14.53
C SER A 112 13.81 -12.63 15.12
N ALA A 113 13.89 -11.49 14.45
CA ALA A 113 14.64 -10.31 14.89
C ALA A 113 13.79 -9.28 15.67
N LEU A 114 12.49 -9.54 15.84
CA LEU A 114 11.53 -8.70 16.54
C LEU A 114 11.10 -9.38 17.84
N ASN A 115 10.78 -8.58 18.86
CA ASN A 115 10.10 -9.05 20.06
C ASN A 115 8.58 -8.90 19.91
N GLU A 116 8.05 -9.34 18.77
CA GLU A 116 6.66 -9.15 18.35
C GLU A 116 6.11 -10.47 17.77
N THR A 117 4.82 -10.75 17.99
CA THR A 117 4.15 -11.96 17.46
C THR A 117 3.57 -11.76 16.07
N GLU A 118 3.47 -10.51 15.61
CA GLU A 118 2.98 -10.15 14.30
C GLU A 118 3.61 -8.84 13.81
N ALA A 119 3.78 -8.72 12.50
CA ALA A 119 4.31 -7.52 11.87
C ALA A 119 3.72 -7.34 10.46
N LEU A 120 3.94 -6.17 9.88
CA LEU A 120 3.61 -5.88 8.49
C LEU A 120 4.82 -6.12 7.58
N VAL A 121 4.64 -6.93 6.54
CA VAL A 121 5.67 -7.23 5.53
C VAL A 121 5.24 -6.76 4.15
N GLU A 122 6.12 -6.06 3.43
CA GLU A 122 5.85 -5.61 2.06
C GLU A 122 5.77 -6.79 1.10
N ALA A 123 4.85 -6.75 0.14
CA ALA A 123 4.69 -7.78 -0.89
C ALA A 123 6.01 -8.09 -1.61
N ARG A 124 6.85 -7.07 -1.89
CA ARG A 124 8.14 -7.25 -2.55
C ARG A 124 9.17 -8.02 -1.73
N ALA A 125 9.10 -7.95 -0.41
CA ALA A 125 9.97 -8.73 0.47
C ALA A 125 9.61 -10.23 0.47
N LEU A 126 8.46 -10.59 -0.10
CA LEU A 126 7.99 -11.97 -0.24
C LEU A 126 8.31 -12.58 -1.61
N LEU A 127 8.92 -11.83 -2.53
CA LEU A 127 9.32 -12.34 -3.84
C LEU A 127 10.27 -13.54 -3.69
N GLY A 128 10.10 -14.53 -4.56
CA GLY A 128 10.85 -15.79 -4.50
C GLY A 128 10.21 -16.86 -3.62
N ARG A 129 9.22 -16.50 -2.79
CA ARG A 129 8.35 -17.50 -2.15
C ARG A 129 7.43 -18.17 -3.19
N PRO A 130 7.10 -19.47 -3.02
CA PRO A 130 6.16 -20.15 -3.91
C PRO A 130 4.85 -19.38 -4.10
N GLY A 131 4.44 -19.17 -5.35
CA GLY A 131 3.20 -18.47 -5.67
C GLY A 131 3.26 -16.94 -5.58
N ILE A 132 4.45 -16.34 -5.35
CA ILE A 132 4.61 -14.88 -5.29
C ILE A 132 5.64 -14.43 -6.35
N SER A 133 5.18 -13.63 -7.31
CA SER A 133 6.02 -13.19 -8.43
C SER A 133 5.65 -11.80 -8.93
N ARG A 134 6.57 -11.13 -9.63
CA ARG A 134 6.24 -9.91 -10.37
C ARG A 134 5.32 -10.23 -11.55
N THR A 135 4.47 -9.29 -11.92
CA THR A 135 3.61 -9.35 -13.10
C THR A 135 3.60 -7.99 -13.81
N ALA A 136 3.27 -7.97 -15.09
CA ALA A 136 3.27 -6.78 -15.94
C ALA A 136 1.95 -6.67 -16.73
N PRO A 137 0.82 -6.41 -16.05
CA PRO A 137 -0.46 -6.24 -16.71
C PRO A 137 -0.42 -5.04 -17.68
N ALA A 138 -1.18 -5.12 -18.78
CA ALA A 138 -1.26 -4.03 -19.76
C ALA A 138 -1.75 -2.70 -19.13
N ARG A 139 -2.61 -2.82 -18.12
CA ARG A 139 -3.20 -1.72 -17.35
C ARG A 139 -3.52 -2.23 -15.96
N GLN A 140 -3.22 -1.44 -14.93
CA GLN A 140 -3.54 -1.78 -13.55
C GLN A 140 -4.20 -0.61 -12.84
N THR A 141 -5.42 -0.84 -12.33
CA THR A 141 -6.08 0.10 -11.42
C THR A 141 -5.77 -0.29 -9.99
N TYR A 142 -5.51 0.73 -9.19
CA TYR A 142 -5.17 0.68 -7.79
C TYR A 142 -6.21 1.45 -7.00
N VAL A 143 -6.67 0.87 -5.89
CA VAL A 143 -7.67 1.47 -4.99
C VAL A 143 -7.06 1.65 -3.61
N HIS A 144 -7.17 2.86 -3.08
CA HIS A 144 -6.72 3.24 -1.75
C HIS A 144 -7.91 3.36 -0.82
N VAL A 145 -7.80 2.76 0.37
CA VAL A 145 -8.83 2.83 1.41
C VAL A 145 -8.21 3.47 2.63
N LEU A 146 -8.76 4.59 3.08
CA LEU A 146 -8.23 5.35 4.20
C LEU A 146 -9.25 5.44 5.34
N PHE A 147 -8.74 5.33 6.56
CA PHE A 147 -9.47 5.49 7.81
C PHE A 147 -8.82 6.63 8.61
N ASP A 148 -9.44 7.03 9.73
CA ASP A 148 -8.89 8.06 10.63
C ASP A 148 -7.52 7.66 11.21
N ARG A 149 -7.31 6.36 11.43
CA ARG A 149 -6.04 5.75 11.84
C ARG A 149 -5.55 4.82 10.74
N HIS A 150 -4.27 4.48 10.75
CA HIS A 150 -3.81 3.37 9.93
C HIS A 150 -4.43 2.07 10.48
N GLU A 151 -5.14 1.33 9.64
CA GLU A 151 -5.85 0.12 10.03
C GLU A 151 -5.30 -1.10 9.29
N ILE A 152 -5.47 -2.28 9.88
CA ILE A 152 -5.26 -3.56 9.20
C ILE A 152 -6.64 -4.15 8.93
N ILE A 153 -6.96 -4.36 7.66
CA ILE A 153 -8.30 -4.76 7.22
C ILE A 153 -8.30 -6.16 6.62
N LEU A 154 -9.45 -6.84 6.71
CA LEU A 154 -9.62 -8.18 6.15
C LEU A 154 -10.03 -8.10 4.68
N SER A 155 -9.08 -8.39 3.77
CA SER A 155 -9.25 -8.39 2.32
C SER A 155 -8.98 -9.77 1.73
N ASP A 156 -9.93 -10.35 0.99
CA ASP A 156 -9.81 -11.70 0.42
C ASP A 156 -9.31 -12.76 1.43
N ASN A 157 -9.90 -12.69 2.63
CA ASN A 157 -9.58 -13.50 3.80
C ASN A 157 -8.15 -13.31 4.36
N THR A 158 -7.43 -12.28 3.95
CA THR A 158 -6.08 -11.95 4.37
C THR A 158 -6.03 -10.60 5.07
N TRP A 159 -5.27 -10.51 6.16
CA TRP A 159 -5.03 -9.25 6.84
C TRP A 159 -3.98 -8.42 6.10
N SER A 160 -4.36 -7.23 5.65
CA SER A 160 -3.51 -6.31 4.91
C SER A 160 -3.69 -4.89 5.41
N GLU A 161 -2.66 -4.07 5.26
CA GLU A 161 -2.73 -2.67 5.69
C GLU A 161 -3.70 -1.85 4.82
N SER A 162 -4.31 -0.81 5.42
CA SER A 162 -5.02 0.24 4.72
C SER A 162 -4.04 1.25 4.11
N PHE A 163 -4.54 2.22 3.34
CA PHE A 163 -3.70 3.36 3.00
C PHE A 163 -3.32 4.12 4.28
N ARG A 164 -2.04 4.54 4.37
CA ARG A 164 -1.49 5.29 5.49
C ARG A 164 -1.07 6.68 5.05
N LEU A 165 -1.59 7.69 5.73
CA LEU A 165 -1.12 9.07 5.55
C LEU A 165 0.24 9.24 6.21
N ASP A 166 1.31 9.24 5.41
CA ASP A 166 2.67 9.57 5.85
C ASP A 166 3.34 10.55 4.89
N ARG A 167 4.52 11.08 5.23
CA ARG A 167 5.17 12.09 4.38
C ARG A 167 5.42 11.59 2.94
N ILE A 168 5.76 10.32 2.77
CA ILE A 168 6.12 9.72 1.49
C ILE A 168 4.86 9.55 0.63
N ASN A 169 3.81 8.99 1.22
CA ASN A 169 2.54 8.72 0.59
C ASN A 169 1.76 10.00 0.28
N THR A 170 1.75 10.97 1.20
CA THR A 170 1.09 12.26 0.98
C THR A 170 1.76 13.02 -0.17
N GLN A 171 3.10 13.00 -0.27
CA GLN A 171 3.81 13.62 -1.39
C GLN A 171 3.54 12.91 -2.72
N ALA A 172 3.44 11.57 -2.71
CA ALA A 172 3.09 10.78 -3.89
C ALA A 172 1.70 11.15 -4.44
N LEU A 173 0.74 11.40 -3.54
CA LEU A 173 -0.62 11.80 -3.88
C LEU A 173 -0.71 13.26 -4.33
N ILE A 174 0.09 14.17 -3.74
CA ILE A 174 0.16 15.59 -4.18
C ILE A 174 0.67 15.71 -5.62
N GLN A 175 1.62 14.86 -6.00
CA GLN A 175 2.18 14.85 -7.35
C GLN A 175 1.25 14.20 -8.38
N ASP A 176 0.23 13.48 -7.90
CA ASP A 176 -0.71 12.73 -8.71
C ASP A 176 -2.04 13.49 -8.82
N ARG A 177 -2.09 14.41 -9.78
CA ARG A 177 -3.27 15.27 -10.06
C ARG A 177 -4.55 14.50 -10.39
N GLU A 178 -4.47 13.20 -10.64
CA GLU A 178 -5.61 12.33 -10.93
C GLU A 178 -6.26 11.78 -9.65
N THR A 179 -5.49 11.65 -8.58
CA THR A 179 -6.01 11.14 -7.31
C THR A 179 -6.55 12.34 -6.51
N GLN A 180 -7.88 12.52 -6.48
CA GLN A 180 -8.59 13.65 -5.84
C GLN A 180 -8.46 13.71 -4.29
N VAL A 181 -7.37 13.20 -3.73
CA VAL A 181 -7.04 13.12 -2.30
C VAL A 181 -7.02 14.51 -1.68
N LEU A 182 -6.42 15.45 -2.39
CA LEU A 182 -6.17 16.79 -1.87
C LEU A 182 -7.44 17.56 -1.56
N ALA A 183 -8.58 17.27 -2.19
CA ALA A 183 -9.82 17.96 -1.83
C ALA A 183 -10.32 17.55 -0.43
N HIS A 184 -10.05 16.32 -0.01
CA HIS A 184 -10.49 15.77 1.28
C HIS A 184 -9.49 16.06 2.41
N PHE A 185 -8.19 16.09 2.08
CA PHE A 185 -7.10 16.32 3.04
C PHE A 185 -6.39 17.66 2.87
N ALA A 186 -6.91 18.55 2.02
CA ALA A 186 -6.50 19.94 2.02
C ALA A 186 -6.73 20.46 3.43
N PRO A 187 -5.71 21.07 4.04
CA PRO A 187 -5.85 21.57 5.38
C PRO A 187 -7.00 22.58 5.38
N GLN A 188 -7.98 22.38 6.27
CA GLN A 188 -8.96 23.42 6.55
C GLN A 188 -8.23 24.50 7.35
N GLY A 189 -7.57 25.44 6.64
CA GLY A 189 -6.68 26.44 7.23
C GLY A 189 -5.19 26.03 7.17
N ASP A 190 -4.39 26.51 8.12
CA ASP A 190 -2.91 26.41 8.12
C ASP A 190 -2.37 25.15 8.84
N GLN A 191 -3.21 24.13 9.04
CA GLN A 191 -2.88 22.93 9.83
C GLN A 191 -2.43 21.78 8.92
N PRO A 192 -1.18 21.27 8.99
CA PRO A 192 -0.74 20.17 8.14
C PRO A 192 -1.57 18.90 8.37
N ALA A 193 -1.80 18.10 7.32
CA ALA A 193 -2.45 16.79 7.45
C ALA A 193 -1.73 15.92 8.50
N GLU A 194 -2.49 15.41 9.48
CA GLU A 194 -1.94 14.62 10.58
C GLU A 194 -1.41 13.28 10.06
N LEU A 195 -0.10 13.03 10.27
CA LEU A 195 0.55 11.81 9.80
C LEU A 195 0.19 10.64 10.72
N GLN A 196 -0.14 9.50 10.13
CA GLN A 196 -0.54 8.30 10.84
C GLN A 196 0.68 7.41 11.16
N PRO A 197 0.87 7.01 12.43
CA PRO A 197 1.77 5.91 12.75
C PRO A 197 1.23 4.60 12.15
N PRO A 198 2.08 3.62 11.86
CA PRO A 198 1.59 2.34 11.37
C PRO A 198 0.86 1.56 12.49
N ALA A 199 -0.28 0.94 12.17
CA ALA A 199 -1.04 0.05 13.06
C ALA A 199 -0.22 -1.10 13.70
N ARG A 200 0.87 -1.51 13.04
CA ARG A 200 1.81 -2.52 13.50
C ARG A 200 3.23 -2.21 13.09
N THR A 201 4.20 -2.82 13.79
CA THR A 201 5.61 -2.81 13.41
C THR A 201 5.76 -3.26 11.97
N CYS A 202 6.54 -2.50 11.20
CA CYS A 202 6.74 -2.75 9.80
C CYS A 202 8.14 -3.31 9.58
N LEU A 203 8.23 -4.50 9.01
CA LEU A 203 9.51 -5.12 8.70
C LEU A 203 10.25 -4.28 7.64
N PRO A 204 11.56 -4.03 7.83
CA PRO A 204 12.35 -3.38 6.81
C PRO A 204 12.40 -4.27 5.56
N CYS A 205 12.16 -3.70 4.38
CA CYS A 205 12.43 -4.40 3.14
C CYS A 205 13.94 -4.58 3.00
N ARG A 206 14.43 -5.79 3.22
CA ARG A 206 15.77 -6.18 2.79
C ARG A 206 15.60 -6.61 1.34
N ASP A 207 16.08 -5.80 0.40
CA ASP A 207 16.16 -6.23 -0.98
C ASP A 207 17.03 -7.49 -0.99
N THR A 208 16.41 -8.64 -1.21
CA THR A 208 17.15 -9.87 -1.51
C THR A 208 17.79 -9.61 -2.86
N ALA A 209 19.07 -9.24 -2.83
CA ALA A 209 19.91 -9.25 -4.01
C ALA A 209 19.79 -10.67 -4.61
N ALA A 210 19.16 -10.74 -5.78
CA ALA A 210 19.09 -11.94 -6.60
C ALA A 210 20.48 -12.33 -7.09
#